data_AF-K2F2P6-F1
#
_entry.id   AF-K2F2P6-F1
#
_cell.length_a   1.000
_cell.length_b   1.000
_cell.length_c   1.000
_cell.angle_alpha   90.00
_cell.angle_beta   90.00
_cell.angle_gamma   90.00
#
_symmetry.space_group_name_H-M   'P 1'
#
loop_
_entity.id
_entity.type
_entity.pdbx_description
1 polymer ?
#
loop_
_entity_poly.entity_id
_entity_poly.type
_entity_poly.pdbx_seq_one_letter_code
_entity_poly.pdbx_strand_id
1 'polypeptide(L)' 'MLVPIFQILYYILLFTMALMSVFIIFHIVFYSYTFVSKILMLLIFVPVVGVLLFTNLVLFSALPLERVFSGLLP' A
#
# COMPACT_ATOMS: atom_id res chain seq x y z
N MET A 1 -5.47 -7.72 -23.55
CA MET A 1 -4.06 -7.46 -23.18
C MET A 1 -3.89 -6.31 -22.19
N LEU A 2 -4.79 -5.33 -22.14
CA LEU A 2 -4.71 -4.18 -21.21
C LEU A 2 -4.90 -4.56 -19.73
N VAL A 3 -5.79 -5.50 -19.42
CA VAL A 3 -6.09 -5.95 -18.04
C VAL A 3 -4.84 -6.51 -17.33
N PRO A 4 -4.09 -7.47 -17.90
CA PRO A 4 -2.84 -7.96 -17.28
C PRO A 4 -1.81 -6.86 -17.01
N ILE A 5 -1.68 -5.88 -17.92
CA ILE A 5 -0.73 -4.76 -17.74
C ILE A 5 -1.13 -3.92 -16.52
N PHE A 6 -2.42 -3.57 -16.38
CA PHE A 6 -2.91 -2.83 -15.22
C PHE A 6 -2.75 -3.59 -13.91
N GLN A 7 -2.95 -4.92 -13.92
CA GLN A 7 -2.70 -5.75 -12.75
C GLN A 7 -1.23 -5.71 -12.34
N ILE A 8 -0.30 -5.85 -13.29
CA ILE A 8 1.14 -5.77 -13.02
C ILE A 8 1.52 -4.39 -12.46
N LEU A 9 1.07 -3.31 -13.10
CA LEU A 9 1.34 -1.94 -12.64
C LEU A 9 0.81 -1.70 -11.23
N TYR A 10 -0.39 -2.21 -10.94
CA TYR A 10 -0.94 -2.13 -9.60
C TYR A 10 -0.09 -2.87 -8.57
N TYR A 11 0.35 -4.09 -8.85
CA TYR A 11 1.21 -4.84 -7.93
C TYR A 11 2.56 -4.14 -7.69
N ILE A 12 3.15 -3.52 -8.72
CA ILE A 12 4.37 -2.71 -8.58
C ILE A 12 4.12 -1.51 -7.65
N LEU A 13 2.98 -0.84 -7.81
CA LEU A 13 2.61 0.31 -6.99
C LEU A 13 2.35 -0.11 -5.53
N LEU A 14 1.60 -1.19 -5.31
CA LEU A 14 1.37 -1.75 -3.97
C LEU A 14 2.67 -2.17 -3.30
N PHE A 15 3.58 -2.80 -4.06
CA PHE A 15 4.90 -3.18 -3.56
C PHE A 15 5.75 -1.96 -3.19
N THR A 16 5.72 -0.91 -4.02
CA THR A 16 6.42 0.35 -3.72
C THR A 16 5.87 1.01 -2.44
N MET A 17 4.54 1.02 -2.26
CA MET A 17 3.92 1.52 -1.04
C MET A 17 4.35 0.70 0.19
N ALA A 18 4.42 -0.63 0.08
CA ALA A 18 4.90 -1.49 1.14
C ALA A 18 6.37 -1.21 1.49
N LEU A 19 7.25 -1.06 0.48
CA LEU A 19 8.66 -0.71 0.70
C LEU A 19 8.81 0.65 1.40
N MET A 20 8.05 1.66 0.96
CA MET A 20 8.05 2.98 1.61
C MET A 20 7.58 2.91 3.06
N SER A 21 6.59 2.07 3.34
CA SER A 21 6.09 1.84 4.71
C SER A 21 7.17 1.21 5.60
N VAL A 22 7.88 0.20 5.09
CA VAL A 22 9.02 -0.42 5.78
C VAL A 22 10.15 0.58 6.02
N PHE A 23 10.46 1.41 5.02
CA PHE A 23 11.46 2.47 5.15
C PHE A 23 11.10 3.49 6.24
N ILE A 24 9.83 3.91 6.32
CA ILE A 24 9.36 4.82 7.37
C ILE A 24 9.45 4.15 8.74
N ILE A 25 9.02 2.89 8.89
CA ILE A 25 9.16 2.13 10.14
C ILE A 25 10.62 2.06 10.56
N PHE A 26 11.52 1.75 9.62
CA PHE A 26 12.96 1.74 9.86
C PHE A 26 13.44 3.12 10.33
N HIS A 27 13.03 4.20 9.67
CA HIS A 27 13.41 5.56 10.07
C HIS A 27 12.94 5.88 11.51
N ILE A 28 11.69 5.55 11.85
CA ILE A 28 11.14 5.74 13.20
C ILE A 28 11.96 4.93 14.22
N VAL A 29 12.34 3.69 13.90
CA VAL A 29 13.09 2.83 14.82
C VAL A 29 14.53 3.31 15.02
N PHE A 30 15.22 3.78 13.99
CA PHE A 30 16.65 4.08 14.10
C PHE A 30 16.98 5.56 14.31
N TYR A 31 16.09 6.48 13.95
CA TYR A 31 16.38 7.93 13.94
C TYR A 31 15.50 8.76 14.87
N SER A 32 14.55 8.16 15.60
CA SER A 32 13.75 8.90 16.59
C SER A 32 14.58 9.28 17.82
N TYR A 33 14.52 10.56 18.23
CA TYR A 33 15.30 11.13 19.33
C TYR A 33 14.98 10.55 20.72
N THR A 34 13.72 10.18 20.98
CA THR A 34 13.29 9.66 22.30
C THR A 34 12.51 8.36 22.17
N PHE A 35 12.69 7.47 23.16
CA PHE A 35 12.02 6.16 23.19
C PHE A 35 10.49 6.26 23.22
N VAL A 36 9.97 7.23 23.98
CA VAL A 36 8.52 7.49 24.07
C VAL A 36 7.96 7.93 22.72
N SER A 37 8.65 8.83 22.01
CA SER A 37 8.25 9.27 20.66
C SER A 37 8.25 8.11 19.66
N LYS A 38 9.27 7.24 19.70
CA LYS A 38 9.33 6.04 18.88
C LYS A 38 8.09 5.14 19.06
N ILE A 39 7.74 4.80 20.30
CA ILE A 39 6.60 3.93 20.59
C ILE A 39 5.31 4.56 20.07
N LEU A 40 5.09 5.84 20.38
CA LEU A 40 3.86 6.54 20.00
C LEU A 40 3.71 6.61 18.47
N MET A 41 4.80 6.93 17.75
CA MET A 41 4.79 6.94 16.29
C MET A 41 4.55 5.56 15.68
N LEU A 42 5.18 4.49 16.20
CA LEU A 42 4.94 3.14 15.71
C LEU A 42 3.50 2.68 15.96
N LEU A 43 2.95 2.98 17.14
CA LEU A 43 1.60 2.59 17.53
C LEU A 43 0.53 3.23 16.66
N ILE A 44 0.79 4.44 16.14
CA ILE A 44 -0.12 5.11 15.20
C ILE A 44 0.16 4.65 13.76
N PHE A 45 1.42 4.67 13.33
CA PHE A 45 1.77 4.45 11.93
C PHE A 45 1.50 3.02 11.47
N VAL A 46 1.89 2.01 12.26
CA VAL A 46 1.81 0.60 11.86
C VAL A 46 0.36 0.15 11.63
N PRO A 47 -0.60 0.42 12.54
CA PRO A 47 -1.99 0.05 12.29
C PRO A 47 -2.60 0.81 11.11
N VAL A 48 -2.35 2.12 10.99
CA VAL A 48 -2.89 2.94 9.90
C VAL A 48 -2.39 2.44 8.55
N VAL A 49 -1.08 2.27 8.39
CA VAL A 49 -0.51 1.82 7.11
C VAL A 49 -0.90 0.37 6.80
N GLY A 50 -1.00 -0.49 7.83
CA GLY A 50 -1.48 -1.86 7.68
C GLY A 50 -2.92 -1.93 7.16
N VAL A 51 -3.83 -1.14 7.74
CA VAL A 51 -5.22 -1.06 7.28
C VAL A 51 -5.29 -0.50 5.86
N LEU A 52 -4.50 0.52 5.53
CA LEU A 52 -4.49 1.11 4.18
C LEU A 52 -3.99 0.14 3.13
N LEU A 53 -2.86 -0.54 3.38
CA LEU A 53 -2.29 -1.53 2.45
C LEU A 53 -3.24 -2.73 2.27
N PHE A 54 -3.83 -3.22 3.37
CA PHE A 54 -4.79 -4.31 3.32
C PHE A 54 -6.06 -3.93 2.55
N THR A 55 -6.63 -2.77 2.85
CA THR A 55 -7.83 -2.27 2.15
C THR A 55 -7.55 -2.11 0.67
N ASN A 56 -6.39 -1.57 0.30
CA ASN A 56 -6.00 -1.39 -1.10
C ASN A 56 -5.91 -2.75 -1.81
N LEU A 57 -5.20 -3.72 -1.21
CA LEU A 57 -5.10 -5.09 -1.73
C LEU A 57 -6.48 -5.71 -1.98
N VAL A 58 -7.36 -5.68 -0.97
CA VAL A 58 -8.70 -6.29 -1.05
C VAL A 58 -9.54 -5.62 -2.12
N LEU A 59 -9.59 -4.28 -2.14
CA LEU A 59 -10.36 -3.53 -3.14
C LEU A 59 -9.91 -3.87 -4.55
N PHE A 60 -8.60 -3.93 -4.80
CA PHE A 60 -8.10 -4.23 -6.13
C PHE A 60 -8.27 -5.68 -6.55
N SER A 61 -8.10 -6.64 -5.63
CA SER A 61 -8.35 -8.06 -5.92
C SER A 61 -9.82 -8.35 -6.19
N ALA A 62 -10.74 -7.55 -5.64
CA ALA A 62 -12.18 -7.70 -5.85
C ALA A 62 -12.72 -6.93 -7.08
N LEU A 63 -11.94 -6.03 -7.68
CA LEU A 63 -12.40 -5.20 -8.80
C LEU A 63 -12.49 -6.03 -10.10
N PRO A 64 -13.68 -6.10 -10.75
CA PRO A 64 -13.83 -6.80 -12.03
C PRO A 64 -13.29 -5.93 -13.17
N LEU A 65 -11.97 -5.87 -13.32
CA LEU A 65 -11.27 -5.01 -14.27
C LEU A 65 -11.78 -5.19 -15.72
N GLU A 66 -12.15 -6.41 -16.10
CA GLU A 66 -12.73 -6.69 -17.42
C GLU A 66 -14.01 -5.89 -17.68
N ARG A 67 -14.91 -5.80 -16.69
CA ARG A 67 -16.16 -5.02 -16.79
C ARG A 67 -15.91 -3.53 -16.74
N VAL A 68 -14.90 -3.09 -16.00
CA VAL A 68 -14.52 -1.67 -15.91
C VAL A 68 -13.99 -1.18 -17.25
N PHE A 69 -13.13 -1.97 -17.91
CA PHE A 69 -12.54 -1.60 -19.19
C PHE A 69 -13.45 -1.90 -20.39
N SER A 70 -14.44 -2.79 -20.28
CA SER A 70 -15.40 -3.06 -21.37
C SER A 70 -16.31 -1.88 -21.71
N GLY A 71 -16.46 -0.91 -20.79
CA GLY A 71 -17.21 0.34 -21.05
C GLY A 71 -16.35 1.51 -21.50
N LEU A 72 -15.02 1.37 -21.48
CA LEU A 72 -14.05 2.42 -21.78
C LEU A 72 -13.35 2.25 -23.14
N LEU A 73 -13.38 1.04 -23.68
CA LEU A 73 -12.85 0.72 -25.00
C LEU A 73 -14.03 0.35 -25.91
N PRO A 74 -14.10 0.91 -27.13
CA PRO A 74 -15.12 0.55 -28.11
C PRO A 74 -15.05 -0.92 -28.54
#